data_AF-A0A7L3WBK9-F1
#
_entry.id   AF-A0A7L3WBK9-F1
#
_cell.length_a   1.000
_cell.length_b   1.000
_cell.length_c   1.000
_cell.angle_alpha   90.00
_cell.angle_beta   90.00
_cell.angle_gamma   90.00
#
_symmetry.space_group_name_H-M   'P 1'
#
loop_
_entity.id
_entity.type
_entity.pdbx_description
1 polymer ?
#
loop_
_entity_poly.entity_id
_entity_poly.type
_entity_poly.pdbx_seq_one_letter_code
_entity_poly.pdbx_strand_id
1 'polypeptide(L)'
;AGDGDCGHTHARAAQAIQEWVRARPPPAAPAQLLSTLADLLLEKMGGSSGVLYGLFLTAAAGPLRNGGDLAAWADAMDAGVEAMQRYGGAAPGDRTMLDPLCAAVQALHALRGPNAQLLPVLAAAVQSAEAAAEATRHMEAGAGRASYISSARLLQPDPGAAAVAAVLRAVLEALQS
;
A
#
# COMPACT_ATOMS: atom_id res chain seq x y z
N ALA A 1 11.11 0.56 14.73
CA ALA A 1 11.00 1.73 15.60
C ALA A 1 9.52 2.09 15.75
N GLY A 2 9.04 2.34 16.97
CA GLY A 2 7.61 2.37 17.31
C GLY A 2 7.32 1.55 18.58
N ASP A 3 6.09 1.06 18.74
CA ASP A 3 5.65 0.15 19.82
C ASP A 3 5.83 -1.35 19.49
N GLY A 4 6.29 -1.67 18.28
CA GLY A 4 6.63 -3.04 17.88
C GLY A 4 5.42 -3.88 17.43
N ASP A 5 4.26 -3.27 17.20
CA ASP A 5 3.02 -3.97 16.87
C ASP A 5 2.78 -4.17 15.37
N CYS A 6 3.52 -3.46 14.50
CA CYS A 6 3.21 -3.37 13.07
C CYS A 6 3.11 -4.73 12.38
N GLY A 7 3.99 -5.69 12.74
CA GLY A 7 3.95 -7.06 12.24
C GLY A 7 2.67 -7.80 12.66
N HIS A 8 2.26 -7.67 13.92
CA HIS A 8 1.00 -8.25 14.42
C HIS A 8 -0.23 -7.62 13.75
N THR A 9 -0.21 -6.31 13.50
CA THR A 9 -1.27 -5.59 12.81
C THR A 9 -1.44 -6.07 11.36
N HIS A 10 -0.36 -6.25 10.61
CA HIS A 10 -0.43 -6.82 9.26
C HIS A 10 -0.79 -8.30 9.25
N ALA A 11 -0.33 -9.08 10.23
CA ALA A 11 -0.71 -10.49 10.36
C ALA A 11 -2.23 -10.65 10.58
N ARG A 12 -2.83 -9.83 11.46
CA ARG A 12 -4.29 -9.79 11.67
C ARG A 12 -5.06 -9.45 10.40
N ALA A 13 -4.60 -8.44 9.66
CA ALA A 13 -5.18 -8.09 8.37
C ALA A 13 -5.16 -9.26 7.38
N ALA A 14 -4.01 -9.93 7.23
CA ALA A 14 -3.86 -11.07 6.34
C ALA A 14 -4.76 -12.25 6.75
N GLN A 15 -4.85 -12.54 8.05
CA GLN A 15 -5.74 -13.58 8.59
C GLN A 15 -7.21 -13.26 8.31
N ALA A 16 -7.65 -12.03 8.57
CA ALA A 16 -9.01 -11.59 8.30
C ALA A 16 -9.37 -11.70 6.81
N ILE A 17 -8.47 -11.30 5.90
CA ILE A 17 -8.66 -11.45 4.46
C ILE A 17 -8.78 -12.93 4.07
N GLN A 18 -7.93 -13.81 4.60
CA GLN A 18 -7.99 -15.25 4.31
C GLN A 18 -9.30 -15.88 4.79
N GLU A 19 -9.75 -15.54 5.99
CA GLU A 19 -11.04 -16.00 6.53
C GLU A 19 -12.19 -15.53 5.66
N TRP A 20 -12.18 -14.26 5.25
CA TRP A 20 -13.19 -13.69 4.36
C TRP A 20 -13.25 -14.40 3.00
N VAL A 21 -12.12 -14.64 2.34
CA VAL A 21 -12.04 -15.37 1.06
C VAL A 21 -12.55 -16.81 1.20
N ARG A 22 -12.28 -17.47 2.33
CA ARG A 22 -12.78 -18.84 2.59
C ARG A 22 -14.28 -18.87 2.85
N ALA A 23 -14.83 -17.82 3.47
CA ALA A 23 -16.24 -17.76 3.82
C ALA A 23 -17.16 -17.47 2.63
N ARG A 24 -16.68 -16.71 1.63
CA ARG A 24 -17.47 -16.39 0.44
C ARG A 24 -16.58 -16.03 -0.76
N PRO A 25 -17.05 -16.25 -2.01
CA PRO A 25 -16.31 -15.82 -3.18
C PRO A 25 -16.11 -14.29 -3.19
N PRO A 26 -14.90 -13.81 -3.54
CA PRO A 26 -14.64 -12.38 -3.72
C PRO A 26 -15.52 -11.76 -4.83
N PRO A 27 -15.90 -10.48 -4.74
CA PRO A 27 -16.55 -9.77 -5.83
C PRO A 27 -15.69 -9.77 -7.10
N ALA A 28 -16.30 -10.01 -8.25
CA ALA A 28 -15.60 -9.97 -9.53
C ALA A 28 -15.25 -8.54 -9.99
N ALA A 29 -16.04 -7.55 -9.57
CA ALA A 29 -15.81 -6.15 -9.92
C ALA A 29 -14.69 -5.56 -9.04
N PRO A 30 -13.59 -5.04 -9.62
CA PRO A 30 -12.44 -4.55 -8.85
C PRO A 30 -12.80 -3.47 -7.83
N ALA A 31 -13.64 -2.50 -8.21
CA ALA A 31 -14.12 -1.47 -7.28
C ALA A 31 -14.83 -2.04 -6.04
N GLN A 32 -15.66 -3.07 -6.22
CA GLN A 32 -16.38 -3.71 -5.12
C GLN A 32 -15.45 -4.57 -4.26
N LEU A 33 -14.47 -5.22 -4.87
CA LEU A 33 -13.41 -5.94 -4.17
C LEU A 33 -12.62 -5.00 -3.26
N LEU A 34 -12.09 -3.89 -3.81
CA LEU A 34 -11.32 -2.91 -3.04
C LEU A 34 -12.15 -2.29 -1.91
N SER A 35 -13.41 -1.93 -2.17
CA SER A 35 -14.31 -1.38 -1.14
C SER A 35 -14.56 -2.38 0.00
N THR A 36 -14.76 -3.66 -0.34
CA THR A 36 -14.96 -4.71 0.67
C THR A 36 -13.70 -4.94 1.51
N LEU A 37 -12.52 -4.92 0.88
CA LEU A 37 -11.25 -5.01 1.59
C LEU A 37 -11.02 -3.79 2.49
N ALA A 38 -11.40 -2.59 2.04
CA ALA A 38 -11.32 -1.37 2.84
C ALA A 38 -12.10 -1.51 4.14
N ASP A 39 -13.37 -1.91 4.05
CA ASP A 39 -14.24 -2.12 5.21
C ASP A 39 -13.66 -3.17 6.18
N LEU A 40 -13.16 -4.27 5.62
CA LEU A 40 -12.56 -5.35 6.40
C LEU A 40 -11.31 -4.90 7.16
N LEU A 41 -10.42 -4.13 6.52
CA LEU A 41 -9.21 -3.63 7.17
C LEU A 41 -9.52 -2.57 8.23
N LEU A 42 -10.49 -1.68 7.97
CA LEU A 42 -10.97 -0.71 8.95
C LEU A 42 -11.49 -1.40 10.22
N GLU A 43 -12.18 -2.53 10.08
CA GLU A 43 -12.74 -3.27 11.20
C GLU A 43 -11.69 -4.15 11.92
N LYS A 44 -10.83 -4.84 11.19
CA LYS A 44 -10.03 -5.96 11.73
C LYS A 44 -8.54 -5.67 11.93
N MET A 45 -7.95 -4.77 11.16
CA MET A 45 -6.50 -4.53 11.21
C MET A 45 -6.11 -3.78 12.49
N GLY A 46 -6.87 -2.74 12.84
CA GLY A 46 -6.55 -1.85 13.96
C GLY A 46 -5.32 -0.98 13.72
N GLY A 47 -5.07 -0.05 14.65
CA GLY A 47 -3.99 0.93 14.54
C GLY A 47 -4.20 1.95 13.42
N SER A 48 -3.23 2.84 13.22
CA SER A 48 -3.27 3.83 12.15
C SER A 48 -3.19 3.18 10.76
N SER A 49 -2.47 2.07 10.63
CA SER A 49 -2.33 1.35 9.36
C SER A 49 -3.68 0.86 8.81
N GLY A 50 -4.58 0.35 9.66
CA GLY A 50 -5.92 -0.06 9.23
C GLY A 50 -6.73 1.08 8.61
N VAL A 51 -6.66 2.27 9.22
CA VAL A 51 -7.31 3.48 8.70
C VAL A 51 -6.68 3.92 7.37
N LEU A 52 -5.35 3.91 7.28
CA LEU A 52 -4.61 4.32 6.09
C LEU A 52 -4.86 3.38 4.89
N TYR A 53 -4.79 2.06 5.10
CA TYR A 53 -5.12 1.10 4.04
C TYR A 53 -6.60 1.14 3.67
N GLY A 54 -7.50 1.30 4.65
CA GLY A 54 -8.92 1.48 4.38
C GLY A 54 -9.16 2.68 3.46
N LEU A 55 -8.59 3.83 3.82
CA LEU A 55 -8.66 5.05 3.03
C LEU A 55 -8.09 4.88 1.61
N PHE A 56 -6.92 4.26 1.49
CA PHE A 56 -6.29 3.96 0.21
C PHE A 56 -7.23 3.14 -0.67
N LEU A 57 -7.75 2.03 -0.16
CA LEU A 57 -8.58 1.09 -0.90
C LEU A 57 -9.95 1.69 -1.27
N THR A 58 -10.55 2.47 -0.37
CA THR A 58 -11.79 3.20 -0.65
C THR A 58 -11.59 4.20 -1.80
N ALA A 59 -10.50 4.97 -1.80
CA ALA A 59 -10.22 5.92 -2.86
C ALA A 59 -9.87 5.23 -4.18
N ALA A 60 -9.05 4.18 -4.13
CA ALA A 60 -8.66 3.37 -5.29
C ALA A 60 -9.86 2.67 -5.97
N ALA A 61 -10.94 2.37 -5.22
CA ALA A 61 -12.16 1.82 -5.80
C ALA A 61 -12.86 2.79 -6.78
N GLY A 62 -12.66 4.10 -6.62
CA GLY A 62 -13.33 5.14 -7.41
C GLY A 62 -13.07 5.04 -8.92
N PRO A 63 -11.80 5.10 -9.36
CA PRO A 63 -11.45 4.97 -10.78
C PRO A 63 -11.87 3.63 -11.39
N LEU A 64 -12.00 2.57 -10.60
CA LEU A 64 -12.34 1.23 -11.07
C LEU A 64 -13.85 0.95 -11.20
N ARG A 65 -14.71 1.95 -10.95
CA ARG A 65 -16.18 1.74 -10.93
C ARG A 65 -16.77 1.30 -12.27
N ASN A 66 -16.15 1.72 -13.37
CA ASN A 66 -16.66 1.47 -14.72
C ASN A 66 -15.82 0.45 -15.51
N GLY A 67 -14.86 -0.22 -14.86
CA GLY A 67 -13.92 -1.14 -15.52
C GLY A 67 -12.56 -1.11 -14.84
N GLY A 68 -11.68 -2.04 -15.22
CA GLY A 68 -10.34 -2.19 -14.64
C GLY A 68 -9.28 -2.39 -15.71
N ASP A 69 -9.26 -1.51 -16.71
CA ASP A 69 -8.13 -1.47 -17.65
C ASP A 69 -6.85 -0.94 -16.97
N LEU A 70 -5.72 -1.04 -17.66
CA LEU A 70 -4.43 -0.71 -17.07
C LEU A 70 -4.32 0.77 -16.67
N ALA A 71 -4.94 1.68 -17.42
CA ALA A 71 -4.96 3.10 -17.09
C ALA A 71 -5.79 3.35 -15.81
N ALA A 72 -6.95 2.72 -15.69
CA ALA A 72 -7.79 2.82 -14.50
C ALA A 72 -7.10 2.28 -13.24
N TRP A 73 -6.25 1.26 -13.36
CA TRP A 73 -5.42 0.80 -12.23
C TRP A 73 -4.31 1.79 -11.85
N ALA A 74 -3.69 2.49 -12.79
CA ALA A 74 -2.77 3.57 -12.46
C ALA A 74 -3.49 4.73 -11.76
N ASP A 75 -4.67 5.11 -12.24
CA ASP A 75 -5.51 6.14 -11.63
C ASP A 75 -5.99 5.74 -10.24
N ALA A 76 -6.31 4.46 -10.02
CA ALA A 76 -6.68 3.92 -8.71
C ALA A 76 -5.54 4.05 -7.69
N MET A 77 -4.31 3.75 -8.10
CA MET A 77 -3.14 3.86 -7.23
C MET A 77 -2.82 5.31 -6.89
N ASP A 78 -2.95 6.24 -7.86
CA ASP A 78 -2.86 7.69 -7.60
C ASP A 78 -3.92 8.13 -6.59
N ALA A 79 -5.18 7.77 -6.80
CA ALA A 79 -6.28 8.16 -5.91
C ALA A 79 -6.07 7.64 -4.48
N GLY A 80 -5.61 6.39 -4.33
CA GLY A 80 -5.28 5.80 -3.04
C GLY A 80 -4.17 6.56 -2.30
N VAL A 81 -3.07 6.86 -3.00
CA VAL A 81 -1.93 7.60 -2.43
C VAL A 81 -2.31 9.04 -2.08
N GLU A 82 -3.03 9.73 -2.96
CA GLU A 82 -3.50 11.11 -2.72
C GLU A 82 -4.38 11.16 -1.46
N ALA A 83 -5.31 10.21 -1.32
CA ALA A 83 -6.15 10.13 -0.14
C ALA A 83 -5.32 9.93 1.13
N MET A 84 -4.38 8.97 1.13
CA MET A 84 -3.50 8.74 2.28
C MET A 84 -2.67 9.97 2.65
N GLN A 85 -2.10 10.69 1.68
CA GLN A 85 -1.36 11.93 1.97
C GLN A 85 -2.27 13.00 2.57
N ARG A 86 -3.45 13.19 1.96
CA ARG A 86 -4.40 14.24 2.35
C ARG A 86 -4.94 14.06 3.76
N TYR A 87 -5.31 12.85 4.15
CA TYR A 87 -5.95 12.60 5.45
C TYR A 87 -5.02 11.95 6.49
N GLY A 88 -3.92 11.32 6.05
CA GLY A 88 -2.91 10.75 6.93
C GLY A 88 -1.89 11.77 7.44
N GLY A 89 -1.75 12.92 6.76
CA GLY A 89 -0.92 14.04 7.21
C GLY A 89 0.59 13.82 7.07
N ALA A 90 1.01 12.75 6.40
CA ALA A 90 2.40 12.46 6.07
C ALA A 90 2.66 12.74 4.58
N ALA A 91 3.91 13.07 4.27
CA ALA A 91 4.42 13.33 2.93
C ALA A 91 5.54 12.33 2.56
N PRO A 92 5.88 12.18 1.27
CA PRO A 92 7.10 11.49 0.87
C PRO A 92 8.33 12.10 1.58
N GLY A 93 9.17 11.25 2.14
CA GLY A 93 10.33 11.62 2.97
C GLY A 93 10.09 11.55 4.47
N ASP A 94 8.84 11.43 4.94
CA ASP A 94 8.51 11.38 6.37
C ASP A 94 8.77 10.03 7.03
N ARG A 95 9.35 9.08 6.29
CA ARG A 95 9.70 7.74 6.75
C ARG A 95 8.46 6.92 7.15
N THR A 96 7.58 6.67 6.18
CA THR A 96 6.31 5.98 6.37
C THR A 96 6.00 5.02 5.22
N MET A 97 4.85 4.34 5.29
CA MET A 97 4.31 3.55 4.18
C MET A 97 4.06 4.34 2.89
N LEU A 98 4.01 5.68 2.94
CA LEU A 98 3.86 6.50 1.73
C LEU A 98 5.11 6.47 0.84
N ASP A 99 6.30 6.34 1.41
CA ASP A 99 7.55 6.37 0.65
C ASP A 99 7.58 5.29 -0.47
N PRO A 100 7.38 4.00 -0.16
CA PRO A 100 7.31 2.97 -1.19
C PRO A 100 6.06 3.06 -2.07
N LEU A 101 4.92 3.51 -1.54
CA LEU A 101 3.71 3.68 -2.35
C LEU A 101 3.89 4.74 -3.44
N CYS A 102 4.48 5.88 -3.10
CA CYS A 102 4.74 6.95 -4.05
C CYS A 102 5.76 6.52 -5.12
N ALA A 103 6.81 5.79 -4.72
CA ALA A 103 7.78 5.23 -5.66
C ALA A 103 7.14 4.22 -6.63
N ALA A 104 6.27 3.33 -6.13
CA ALA A 104 5.54 2.39 -6.96
C ALA A 104 4.62 3.11 -7.97
N VAL A 105 3.85 4.08 -7.48
CA VAL A 105 2.90 4.86 -8.28
C VAL A 105 3.58 5.55 -9.46
N GLN A 106 4.75 6.16 -9.25
CA GLN A 106 5.50 6.81 -10.33
C GLN A 106 5.84 5.84 -11.46
N ALA A 107 6.24 4.60 -11.14
CA ALA A 107 6.50 3.58 -12.15
C ALA A 107 5.20 3.10 -12.83
N LEU A 108 4.11 2.95 -12.06
CA LEU A 108 2.80 2.52 -12.57
C LEU A 108 2.17 3.51 -13.55
N HIS A 109 2.59 4.77 -13.58
CA HIS A 109 2.14 5.73 -14.60
C HIS A 109 2.40 5.26 -16.03
N ALA A 110 3.41 4.39 -16.24
CA ALA A 110 3.66 3.78 -17.54
C ALA A 110 2.48 2.91 -18.06
N LEU A 111 1.57 2.47 -17.19
CA LEU A 111 0.36 1.72 -17.57
C LEU A 111 -0.63 2.56 -18.40
N ARG A 112 -0.51 3.90 -18.37
CA ARG A 112 -1.30 4.81 -19.21
C ARG A 112 -0.78 4.92 -20.64
N GLY A 113 0.42 4.39 -20.90
CA GLY A 113 1.06 4.47 -22.21
C GLY A 113 0.45 3.51 -23.23
N PRO A 114 0.57 3.81 -24.53
CA PRO A 114 0.20 2.87 -25.58
C PRO A 114 1.06 1.61 -25.49
N ASN A 115 0.45 0.43 -25.71
CA ASN A 115 1.11 -0.89 -25.62
C ASN A 115 1.71 -1.21 -24.24
N ALA A 116 1.22 -0.58 -23.17
CA ALA A 116 1.65 -0.91 -21.82
C ALA A 116 1.44 -2.41 -21.52
N GLN A 117 2.43 -3.00 -20.86
CA GLN A 117 2.39 -4.39 -20.41
C GLN A 117 2.38 -4.40 -18.89
N LEU A 118 1.37 -5.05 -18.31
CA LEU A 118 1.16 -5.08 -16.86
C LEU A 118 2.38 -5.62 -16.11
N LEU A 119 2.86 -6.81 -16.46
CA LEU A 119 3.91 -7.49 -15.69
C LEU A 119 5.25 -6.73 -15.66
N PRO A 120 5.81 -6.25 -16.79
CA PRO A 120 7.05 -5.47 -16.75
C PRO A 120 6.93 -4.16 -15.95
N VAL A 121 5.80 -3.45 -16.08
CA VAL A 121 5.58 -2.19 -15.36
C VAL A 121 5.40 -2.44 -13.86
N LEU A 122 4.62 -3.47 -13.49
CA LEU A 122 4.45 -3.86 -12.09
C LEU A 122 5.77 -4.32 -11.46
N ALA A 123 6.61 -5.07 -12.19
CA ALA A 123 7.93 -5.48 -11.72
C ALA A 123 8.84 -4.26 -11.42
N ALA A 124 8.84 -3.26 -12.30
CA ALA A 124 9.58 -2.01 -12.06
C ALA A 124 9.02 -1.22 -10.87
N ALA A 125 7.69 -1.21 -10.70
CA ALA A 125 7.05 -0.58 -9.55
C ALA A 125 7.40 -1.26 -8.22
N VAL A 126 7.41 -2.60 -8.18
CA VAL A 126 7.82 -3.37 -7.00
C VAL A 126 9.28 -3.09 -6.65
N GLN A 127 10.19 -3.11 -7.62
CA GLN A 127 11.61 -2.78 -7.39
C GLN A 127 11.79 -1.37 -6.83
N SER A 128 11.05 -0.40 -7.37
CA SER A 128 11.08 0.98 -6.88
C SER A 128 10.56 1.10 -5.45
N ALA A 129 9.48 0.37 -5.13
CA ALA A 129 8.92 0.31 -3.78
C ALA A 129 9.89 -0.34 -2.78
N GLU A 130 10.53 -1.44 -3.15
CA GLU A 130 11.51 -2.13 -2.29
C GLU A 130 12.72 -1.24 -1.99
N ALA A 131 13.26 -0.57 -3.02
CA ALA A 131 14.35 0.37 -2.85
C ALA A 131 13.96 1.56 -1.96
N ALA A 132 12.77 2.13 -2.16
CA ALA A 132 12.25 3.23 -1.33
C ALA A 132 12.00 2.79 0.12
N ALA A 133 11.45 1.59 0.33
CA ALA A 133 11.26 1.02 1.66
C ALA A 133 12.60 0.86 2.38
N GLU A 134 13.63 0.33 1.71
CA GLU A 134 14.97 0.20 2.29
C GLU A 134 15.59 1.57 2.61
N ALA A 135 15.42 2.55 1.73
CA ALA A 135 15.94 3.91 1.91
C ALA A 135 15.38 4.61 3.17
N THR A 136 14.17 4.24 3.62
CA THR A 136 13.60 4.78 4.87
C THR A 136 14.50 4.60 6.08
N ARG A 137 15.42 3.62 6.08
CA ARG A 137 16.39 3.42 7.17
C ARG A 137 17.24 4.67 7.44
N HIS A 138 17.50 5.46 6.41
CA HIS A 138 18.35 6.66 6.46
C HIS A 138 17.55 7.96 6.62
N MET A 139 16.22 7.87 6.71
CA MET A 139 15.35 9.03 6.83
C MET A 139 15.09 9.37 8.30
N GLU A 140 14.86 10.66 8.54
CA GLU A 140 14.30 11.14 9.80
C GLU A 140 12.78 10.99 9.76
N ALA A 141 12.17 10.58 10.87
CA ALA A 141 10.73 10.38 10.93
C ALA A 141 10.00 11.73 11.09
N GLY A 142 9.30 12.16 10.05
CA GLY A 142 8.43 13.34 10.07
C GLY A 142 7.03 13.05 10.61
N ALA A 143 6.61 11.79 10.60
CA ALA A 143 5.28 11.37 11.02
C ALA A 143 5.25 10.07 11.83
N GLY A 144 4.10 9.79 12.45
CA GLY A 144 3.84 8.56 13.20
C GLY A 144 4.65 8.43 14.49
N ARG A 145 4.56 7.26 15.15
CA ARG A 145 5.24 7.01 16.43
C ARG A 145 6.77 7.05 16.35
N ALA A 146 7.33 6.84 15.16
CA ALA A 146 8.78 6.93 14.94
C ALA A 146 9.32 8.36 15.12
N SER A 147 8.49 9.39 14.89
CA SER A 147 8.86 10.79 15.09
C SER A 147 9.14 11.16 16.56
N TYR A 148 8.71 10.33 17.51
CA TYR A 148 8.89 10.58 18.95
C TYR A 148 10.28 10.22 19.49
N ILE A 149 11.12 9.57 18.67
CA ILE A 149 12.43 9.08 19.07
C ILE A 149 13.51 9.58 18.10
N SER A 150 14.71 9.82 18.64
CA SER A 150 15.84 10.32 17.85
C SER A 150 16.15 9.43 16.64
N SER A 151 16.42 10.08 15.50
CA SER A 151 16.83 9.43 14.24
C SER A 151 18.03 8.51 14.40
N ALA A 152 18.95 8.80 15.35
CA ALA A 152 20.09 7.94 15.68
C ALA A 152 19.71 6.54 16.20
N ARG A 153 18.46 6.33 16.64
CA ARG A 153 17.94 5.03 17.08
C ARG A 153 17.17 4.27 15.99
N LEU A 154 17.01 4.87 14.81
CA LEU A 154 16.18 4.37 13.72
C LEU A 154 16.98 3.59 12.67
N LEU A 155 17.71 2.54 13.09
CA LEU A 155 18.70 1.83 12.24
C LEU A 155 18.12 0.85 11.20
N GLN A 156 16.84 0.49 11.35
CA GLN A 156 16.14 -0.45 10.46
C GLN A 156 15.19 0.30 9.54
N PRO A 157 14.77 -0.25 8.39
CA PRO A 157 13.68 0.31 7.59
C PRO A 157 12.40 0.57 8.41
N ASP A 158 11.59 1.52 7.98
CA ASP A 158 10.25 1.70 8.53
C ASP A 158 9.40 0.44 8.31
N PRO A 159 8.76 -0.10 9.37
CA PRO A 159 8.00 -1.33 9.24
C PRO A 159 6.73 -1.18 8.38
N GLY A 160 6.13 0.01 8.31
CA GLY A 160 5.01 0.27 7.40
C GLY A 160 5.46 0.28 5.95
N ALA A 161 6.61 0.90 5.66
CA ALA A 161 7.22 0.89 4.34
C ALA A 161 7.61 -0.54 3.89
N ALA A 162 8.26 -1.30 4.77
CA ALA A 162 8.60 -2.70 4.50
C ALA A 162 7.36 -3.55 4.21
N ALA A 163 6.25 -3.31 4.93
CA ALA A 163 5.01 -4.03 4.71
C ALA A 163 4.38 -3.72 3.35
N VAL A 164 4.36 -2.45 2.91
CA VAL A 164 3.90 -2.09 1.56
C VAL A 164 4.70 -2.81 0.48
N ALA A 165 6.03 -2.78 0.59
CA ALA A 165 6.90 -3.45 -0.38
C ALA A 165 6.63 -4.96 -0.43
N ALA A 166 6.41 -5.60 0.73
CA ALA A 166 6.04 -7.00 0.80
C ALA A 166 4.68 -7.30 0.14
N VAL A 167 3.66 -6.44 0.36
CA VAL A 167 2.34 -6.59 -0.29
C VAL A 167 2.45 -6.47 -1.80
N LEU A 168 3.15 -5.45 -2.32
CA LEU A 168 3.31 -5.25 -3.76
C LEU A 168 4.06 -6.42 -4.42
N ARG A 169 5.12 -6.93 -3.78
CA ARG A 169 5.83 -8.13 -4.23
C ARG A 169 4.91 -9.35 -4.28
N ALA A 170 4.10 -9.57 -3.25
CA ALA A 170 3.16 -10.70 -3.23
C ALA A 170 2.12 -10.61 -4.37
N VAL A 171 1.67 -9.40 -4.71
CA VAL A 171 0.78 -9.18 -5.87
C VAL A 171 1.47 -9.54 -7.18
N LEU A 172 2.73 -9.12 -7.37
CA LEU A 172 3.50 -9.46 -8.56
C LEU A 172 3.69 -10.96 -8.70
N GLU A 173 4.12 -11.64 -7.62
CA GLU A 173 4.33 -13.09 -7.61
C GLU A 173 3.04 -13.86 -7.94
N ALA A 174 1.90 -13.43 -7.39
CA ALA A 174 0.60 -14.05 -7.66
C ALA A 174 0.11 -13.84 -9.10
N LEU A 175 0.53 -12.77 -9.79
CA LEU A 175 0.21 -12.54 -11.20
C LEU A 175 1.17 -13.24 -12.17
N GLN A 176 2.30 -13.74 -11.66
CA GLN A 176 3.28 -14.51 -12.43
C GLN A 176 3.05 -16.03 -12.35
N SER A 177 2.30 -16.49 -11.34
CA SER A 177 1.91 -17.91 -11.15
C SER A 177 0.78 -18.34 -12.07
#